data_AF-A0A961A8W2-F1
#
_entry.id   AF-A0A961A8W2-F1
#
_cell.length_a   1.000
_cell.length_b   1.000
_cell.length_c   1.000
_cell.angle_alpha   90.00
_cell.angle_beta   90.00
_cell.angle_gamma   90.00
#
_symmetry.space_group_name_H-M   'P 1'
#
loop_
_entity.id
_entity.type
_entity.pdbx_description
1 polymer ?
#
loop_
_entity_poly.entity_id
_entity_poly.type
_entity_poly.pdbx_seq_one_letter_code
_entity_poly.pdbx_strand_id
1 'polypeptide(L)'
;GDPAISLRMARVAAPGLLLFALSLTFAAFDWIMSLDPHWFSTIFGITYFAGGFMAFLAFTIVMAKWLGTKGYLKEAINVEHYHDLGKLMFGFMVFWTYTNFSQYMLIWYANLPEETAWFAHRAVDGWGAIGTILVVGHFFIPFVFLMSRHVKRNGIALSAGAIFLLVIHCIDMQFLILPGADHGAEHAAGGEAHAVAHAHEHANG
;
A
#
# COMPACT_ATOMS: atom_id res chain seq x y z
N GLY A 1 5.74 -8.42 -35.02
CA GLY A 1 5.43 -7.06 -34.57
C GLY A 1 6.48 -6.12 -35.11
N ASP A 2 6.12 -4.86 -35.37
CA ASP A 2 7.04 -3.84 -35.90
C ASP A 2 8.04 -3.38 -34.81
N PRO A 3 9.36 -3.58 -35.00
CA PRO A 3 10.38 -3.19 -34.01
C PRO A 3 10.44 -1.68 -33.75
N ALA A 4 9.99 -0.84 -34.69
CA ALA A 4 9.99 0.61 -34.51
C ALA A 4 9.07 1.05 -33.36
N ILE A 5 7.93 0.38 -33.20
CA ILE A 5 6.97 0.67 -32.12
C ILE A 5 7.59 0.32 -30.76
N SER A 6 8.20 -0.86 -30.64
CA SER A 6 8.86 -1.30 -29.40
C SER A 6 9.99 -0.35 -28.98
N LEU A 7 10.81 0.11 -29.94
CA LEU A 7 11.89 1.06 -29.69
C LEU A 7 11.35 2.44 -29.26
N ARG A 8 10.25 2.89 -29.87
CA ARG A 8 9.59 4.14 -29.45
C ARG A 8 9.05 4.03 -28.02
N MET A 9 8.39 2.93 -27.68
CA MET A 9 7.90 2.69 -26.31
C MET A 9 9.05 2.67 -25.30
N ALA A 10 10.16 1.99 -25.61
CA ALA A 10 11.33 1.93 -24.74
C ALA A 10 11.96 3.33 -24.49
N ARG A 11 12.05 4.16 -25.54
CA ARG A 11 12.57 5.54 -25.42
C ARG A 11 11.69 6.43 -24.55
N VAL A 12 10.38 6.26 -24.59
CA VAL A 12 9.43 7.03 -23.76
C VAL A 12 9.38 6.46 -22.32
N ALA A 13 9.56 5.15 -22.15
CA ALA A 13 9.52 4.50 -20.86
C ALA A 13 10.63 4.97 -19.91
N ALA A 14 11.85 5.22 -20.40
CA ALA A 14 12.97 5.67 -19.57
C ALA A 14 12.71 7.00 -18.82
N PRO A 15 12.39 8.12 -19.49
CA PRO A 15 12.02 9.35 -18.79
C PRO A 15 10.66 9.23 -18.08
N GLY A 16 9.72 8.45 -18.62
CA GLY A 16 8.42 8.21 -18.01
C GLY A 16 8.53 7.54 -16.63
N LEU A 17 9.44 6.58 -16.46
CA LEU A 17 9.67 5.89 -15.19
C LEU A 17 10.21 6.84 -14.11
N LEU A 18 11.12 7.75 -14.48
CA LEU A 18 11.66 8.75 -13.56
C LEU A 18 10.57 9.73 -13.10
N LEU A 19 9.79 10.25 -14.05
CA LEU A 19 8.68 11.15 -13.75
C LEU A 19 7.63 10.46 -12.88
N PHE A 20 7.31 9.19 -13.18
CA PHE A 20 6.37 8.40 -12.40
C PHE A 20 6.87 8.15 -10.97
N ALA A 21 8.14 7.80 -10.79
CA ALA A 21 8.70 7.56 -9.46
C ALA A 21 8.66 8.83 -8.59
N LEU A 22 9.02 9.98 -9.17
CA LEU A 22 8.97 11.27 -8.47
C LEU A 22 7.53 11.68 -8.18
N SER A 23 6.63 11.62 -9.16
CA SER A 23 5.23 12.02 -8.97
C SER A 23 4.52 11.14 -7.94
N LEU A 24 4.78 9.83 -7.95
CA LEU A 24 4.21 8.89 -6.99
C LEU A 24 4.73 9.15 -5.57
N THR A 25 6.02 9.47 -5.43
CA THR A 25 6.61 9.79 -4.12
C THR A 25 6.01 11.06 -3.54
N PHE A 26 5.93 12.14 -4.34
CA PHE A 26 5.29 13.38 -3.90
C PHE A 26 3.80 13.20 -3.62
N ALA A 27 3.08 12.42 -4.42
CA ALA A 27 1.68 12.11 -4.15
C ALA A 27 1.50 11.31 -2.84
N ALA A 28 2.39 10.36 -2.53
CA ALA A 28 2.34 9.63 -1.26
C ALA A 28 2.54 10.57 -0.06
N PHE A 29 3.45 11.54 -0.20
CA PHE A 29 3.68 12.55 0.83
C PHE A 29 2.46 13.48 0.99
N ASP A 30 1.94 13.99 -0.12
CA ASP A 30 0.84 14.95 -0.11
C ASP A 30 -0.49 14.33 0.34
N TRP A 31 -0.76 13.06 0.04
CA TRP A 31 -2.05 12.42 0.33
C TRP A 31 -2.10 11.67 1.66
N ILE A 32 -0.98 11.08 2.10
CA ILE A 32 -0.98 10.21 3.28
C ILE A 32 -0.06 10.75 4.36
N MET A 33 1.19 11.11 4.04
CA MET A 33 2.12 11.61 5.05
C MET A 33 1.65 12.95 5.66
N SER A 34 1.05 13.81 4.84
CA SER A 34 0.50 15.10 5.27
C SER A 34 -0.63 15.01 6.31
N LEU A 35 -1.23 13.82 6.50
CA LEU A 35 -2.21 13.58 7.56
C LEU A 35 -1.61 13.75 8.96
N ASP A 36 -0.29 13.59 9.10
CA ASP A 36 0.46 13.91 10.31
C ASP A 36 1.72 14.72 9.96
N PRO A 37 1.68 16.06 10.02
CA PRO A 37 2.77 16.91 9.57
C PRO A 37 4.01 16.86 10.47
N HIS A 38 3.95 16.20 11.63
CA HIS A 38 5.12 15.99 12.49
C HIS A 38 5.84 14.67 12.21
N TRP A 39 5.23 13.79 11.41
CA TRP A 39 5.80 12.50 11.06
C TRP A 39 6.44 12.53 9.67
N PHE A 40 7.71 12.11 9.59
CA PHE A 40 8.47 12.09 8.34
C PHE A 40 9.12 10.73 8.11
N SER A 41 9.08 10.24 6.87
CA SER A 41 9.77 9.01 6.51
C SER A 41 10.16 8.96 5.04
N THR A 42 11.46 8.95 4.76
CA THR A 42 11.98 8.95 3.37
C THR A 42 11.69 7.65 2.62
N ILE A 43 11.59 6.52 3.32
CA ILE A 43 11.29 5.21 2.72
C ILE A 43 9.79 5.05 2.38
N PHE A 44 8.91 5.91 2.92
CA PHE A 44 7.46 5.80 2.76
C PHE A 44 7.02 5.82 1.29
N GLY A 45 7.62 6.65 0.44
CA GLY A 45 7.32 6.67 -0.99
C GLY A 45 7.60 5.34 -1.68
N ILE A 46 8.68 4.65 -1.28
CA ILE A 46 9.03 3.32 -1.79
C ILE A 46 8.05 2.27 -1.26
N THR A 47 7.66 2.36 0.01
CA THR A 47 6.65 1.48 0.60
C THR A 47 5.31 1.58 -0.13
N TYR A 48 4.85 2.81 -0.39
CA TYR A 48 3.63 3.07 -1.14
C TYR A 48 3.70 2.51 -2.57
N PHE A 49 4.84 2.70 -3.24
CA PHE A 49 5.08 2.10 -4.55
C PHE A 49 5.05 0.56 -4.53
N ALA A 50 5.76 -0.06 -3.58
CA ALA A 50 5.82 -1.51 -3.46
C ALA A 50 4.43 -2.13 -3.28
N GLY A 51 3.61 -1.50 -2.42
CA GLY A 51 2.23 -1.91 -2.13
C GLY A 51 1.33 -1.74 -3.35
N GLY A 52 1.35 -0.55 -3.95
CA GLY A 52 0.55 -0.25 -5.14
C GLY A 52 0.90 -1.13 -6.34
N PHE A 53 2.19 -1.42 -6.57
CA PHE A 53 2.60 -2.29 -7.67
C PHE A 53 2.21 -3.76 -7.41
N MET A 54 2.33 -4.24 -6.18
CA MET A 54 1.80 -5.56 -5.81
C MET A 54 0.29 -5.63 -6.04
N ALA A 55 -0.47 -4.61 -5.61
CA ALA A 55 -1.92 -4.55 -5.82
C ALA A 55 -2.29 -4.52 -7.31
N PHE A 56 -1.53 -3.79 -8.12
CA PHE A 56 -1.68 -3.78 -9.58
C PHE A 56 -1.48 -5.19 -10.19
N LEU A 57 -0.46 -5.93 -9.76
CA LEU A 57 -0.23 -7.30 -10.22
C LEU A 57 -1.35 -8.25 -9.79
N ALA A 58 -1.79 -8.14 -8.53
CA ALA A 58 -2.89 -8.94 -8.01
C ALA A 58 -4.19 -8.66 -8.79
N PHE A 59 -4.52 -7.39 -9.04
CA PHE A 59 -5.66 -7.00 -9.85
C PHE A 59 -5.55 -7.52 -11.29
N THR A 60 -4.37 -7.44 -11.90
CA THR A 60 -4.12 -7.95 -13.24
C THR A 60 -4.37 -9.46 -13.33
N ILE A 61 -3.92 -10.24 -12.33
CA ILE A 61 -4.18 -11.68 -12.24
C ILE A 61 -5.69 -11.97 -12.18
N VAL A 62 -6.42 -11.25 -11.33
CA VAL A 62 -7.88 -11.43 -11.16
C VAL A 62 -8.61 -11.08 -12.45
N MET A 63 -8.26 -9.94 -13.08
CA MET A 63 -8.84 -9.49 -14.33
C MET A 63 -8.56 -10.47 -15.48
N ALA A 64 -7.31 -10.92 -15.63
CA ALA A 64 -6.92 -11.91 -16.63
C ALA A 64 -7.69 -13.22 -16.46
N LYS A 65 -7.85 -13.69 -15.21
CA LYS A 65 -8.64 -14.88 -14.93
C LYS A 65 -10.11 -14.69 -15.28
N TRP A 66 -10.69 -13.55 -14.90
CA TRP A 66 -12.09 -13.23 -15.20
C TRP A 66 -12.36 -13.17 -16.70
N LEU A 67 -11.56 -12.43 -17.48
CA LEU A 67 -11.66 -12.40 -18.95
C LEU A 67 -11.43 -13.79 -19.57
N GLY A 68 -10.51 -14.59 -19.00
CA GLY A 68 -10.27 -15.97 -19.41
C GLY A 68 -11.50 -16.87 -19.26
N THR A 69 -12.25 -16.72 -18.17
CA THR A 69 -13.52 -17.46 -17.97
C THR A 69 -14.61 -17.06 -18.97
N LYS A 70 -14.58 -15.82 -19.48
CA LYS A 70 -15.48 -15.32 -20.53
C LYS A 70 -15.07 -15.74 -21.94
N GLY A 71 -13.90 -16.35 -22.10
CA GLY A 71 -13.41 -16.86 -23.38
C GLY A 71 -12.53 -15.90 -24.18
N TYR A 72 -12.35 -14.64 -23.73
CA TYR A 72 -11.60 -13.63 -24.49
C TYR A 72 -10.08 -13.87 -24.54
N LEU A 73 -9.53 -14.61 -23.58
CA LEU A 73 -8.07 -14.75 -23.40
C LEU A 73 -7.56 -16.19 -23.52
N LYS A 74 -8.38 -17.13 -24.02
CA LYS A 74 -8.04 -18.56 -24.04
C LYS A 74 -6.80 -18.90 -24.86
N GLU A 75 -6.54 -18.16 -25.94
CA GLU A 75 -5.38 -18.39 -26.82
C GLU A 75 -4.19 -17.49 -26.48
N ALA A 76 -4.43 -16.37 -25.77
CA ALA A 76 -3.41 -15.37 -25.47
C ALA A 76 -2.64 -15.68 -24.17
N ILE A 77 -3.30 -16.26 -23.16
CA ILE A 77 -2.70 -16.49 -21.84
C ILE A 77 -2.55 -17.98 -21.56
N ASN A 78 -1.37 -18.36 -21.10
CA ASN A 78 -0.99 -19.73 -20.77
C ASN A 78 -0.63 -19.85 -19.28
N VAL A 79 -0.37 -21.07 -18.82
CA VAL A 79 -0.02 -21.34 -17.42
C VAL A 79 1.29 -20.67 -16.99
N GLU A 80 2.26 -20.52 -17.91
CA GLU A 80 3.54 -19.87 -17.60
C GLU A 80 3.37 -18.38 -17.34
N HIS A 81 2.49 -17.69 -18.08
CA HIS A 81 2.16 -16.28 -17.81
C HIS A 81 1.61 -16.07 -16.40
N TYR A 82 0.65 -16.91 -15.95
CA TYR A 82 0.14 -16.84 -14.58
C TYR A 82 1.22 -17.16 -13.54
N HIS A 83 2.07 -18.13 -13.84
CA HIS A 83 3.16 -18.52 -12.96
C HIS A 83 4.18 -17.39 -12.78
N ASP A 84 4.53 -16.66 -13.85
CA ASP A 84 5.46 -15.54 -13.80
C ASP A 84 4.82 -14.30 -13.13
N LEU A 85 3.55 -14.00 -13.41
CA LEU A 85 2.81 -12.98 -12.65
C LEU A 85 2.76 -13.31 -11.16
N GLY A 86 2.55 -14.59 -10.80
CA GLY A 86 2.56 -15.05 -9.42
C GLY A 86 3.93 -14.92 -8.74
N LYS A 87 5.04 -15.13 -9.47
CA LYS A 87 6.39 -14.88 -8.94
C LYS A 87 6.63 -13.39 -8.71
N LEU A 88 6.22 -12.55 -9.66
CA LEU A 88 6.42 -11.10 -9.55
C LEU A 88 5.59 -10.52 -8.41
N MET A 89 4.31 -10.91 -8.29
CA MET A 89 3.44 -10.52 -7.18
C MET A 89 4.01 -10.96 -5.83
N PHE A 90 4.49 -12.20 -5.73
CA PHE A 90 5.16 -12.70 -4.53
C PHE A 90 6.44 -11.91 -4.19
N GLY A 91 7.27 -11.60 -5.19
CA GLY A 91 8.48 -10.81 -5.01
C GLY A 91 8.17 -9.41 -4.49
N PHE A 92 7.16 -8.74 -5.04
CA PHE A 92 6.74 -7.42 -4.58
C PHE A 92 6.07 -7.44 -3.20
N MET A 93 5.36 -8.50 -2.83
CA MET A 93 4.85 -8.68 -1.46
C MET A 93 6.01 -8.78 -0.45
N VAL A 94 7.07 -9.55 -0.78
CA VAL A 94 8.26 -9.63 0.08
C VAL A 94 8.99 -8.29 0.13
N PHE A 95 9.09 -7.58 -1.01
CA PHE A 95 9.69 -6.26 -1.07
C PHE A 95 8.93 -5.23 -0.21
N TRP A 96 7.60 -5.22 -0.29
CA TRP A 96 6.74 -4.39 0.57
C TRP A 96 6.94 -4.71 2.06
N THR A 97 7.04 -6.00 2.40
CA THR A 97 7.30 -6.42 3.79
C THR A 97 8.65 -5.91 4.27
N TYR A 98 9.68 -6.02 3.43
CA TYR A 98 11.02 -5.54 3.72
C TYR A 98 11.03 -4.02 3.98
N THR A 99 10.36 -3.21 3.15
CA THR A 99 10.38 -1.75 3.33
C THR A 99 9.62 -1.32 4.58
N ASN A 100 8.46 -1.93 4.87
CA ASN A 100 7.71 -1.68 6.10
C ASN A 100 8.49 -2.08 7.35
N PHE A 101 9.10 -3.27 7.33
CA PHE A 101 9.91 -3.73 8.45
C PHE A 101 11.13 -2.83 8.67
N SER A 102 11.82 -2.43 7.60
CA SER A 102 12.96 -1.52 7.69
C SER A 102 12.56 -0.15 8.25
N GLN A 103 11.41 0.38 7.81
CA GLN A 103 10.84 1.62 8.34
C GLN A 103 10.58 1.52 9.85
N TYR A 104 9.87 0.46 10.28
CA TYR A 104 9.59 0.23 11.69
C TYR A 104 10.86 0.07 12.53
N MET A 105 11.79 -0.76 12.08
CA MET A 105 13.02 -1.07 12.83
C MET A 105 13.90 0.17 13.01
N LEU A 106 14.06 0.99 11.96
CA LEU A 106 14.85 2.22 12.04
C LEU A 106 14.23 3.25 13.00
N ILE A 107 12.91 3.44 12.94
CA ILE A 107 12.20 4.37 13.83
C ILE A 107 12.27 3.89 15.28
N TRP A 108 12.07 2.59 15.50
CA TRP A 108 12.21 1.98 16.81
C TRP A 108 13.63 2.10 17.38
N TYR A 109 14.66 1.90 16.54
CA TYR A 109 16.06 1.97 16.95
C TYR A 109 16.53 3.41 17.23
N ALA A 110 16.12 4.37 16.41
CA ALA A 110 16.48 5.78 16.57
C ALA A 110 15.72 6.44 17.73
N ASN A 111 14.51 5.95 18.03
CA ASN A 111 13.66 6.35 19.16
C ASN A 111 13.49 7.88 19.29
N LEU A 112 13.31 8.57 18.16
CA LEU A 112 13.00 10.00 18.14
C LEU A 112 11.55 10.24 18.60
N PRO A 113 11.28 11.18 19.52
CA PRO A 113 9.93 11.43 20.05
C PRO A 113 8.90 11.76 18.96
N GLU A 114 9.30 12.51 17.94
CA GLU A 114 8.42 12.95 16.86
C GLU A 114 7.95 11.78 15.97
N GLU A 115 8.83 10.81 15.71
CA GLU A 115 8.53 9.66 14.84
C GLU A 115 7.87 8.50 15.59
N THR A 116 8.20 8.33 16.88
CA THR A 116 7.66 7.26 17.73
C THR A 116 6.23 7.52 18.16
N ALA A 117 5.81 8.79 18.28
CA ALA A 117 4.43 9.16 18.55
C ALA A 117 3.47 8.52 17.53
N TRP A 118 3.80 8.58 16.24
CA TRP A 118 2.98 8.00 15.16
C TRP A 118 2.71 6.49 15.34
N PHE A 119 3.72 5.72 15.77
CA PHE A 119 3.56 4.29 16.07
C PHE A 119 2.87 4.04 17.41
N ALA A 120 3.10 4.89 18.41
CA ALA A 120 2.46 4.79 19.71
C ALA A 120 0.94 4.94 19.59
N HIS A 121 0.47 5.93 18.81
CA HIS A 121 -0.96 6.11 18.51
C HIS A 121 -1.57 4.89 17.80
N ARG A 122 -0.81 4.25 16.91
CA ARG A 122 -1.25 3.04 16.20
C ARG A 122 -1.07 1.75 17.00
N ALA A 123 -0.53 1.82 18.21
CA ALA A 123 -0.44 0.70 19.14
C ALA A 123 -1.61 0.63 20.12
N VAL A 124 -2.31 1.74 20.34
CA VAL A 124 -3.46 1.87 21.26
C VAL A 124 -4.81 1.77 20.51
N ASP A 125 -5.91 1.73 21.26
CA ASP A 125 -7.30 1.76 20.75
C ASP A 125 -7.66 0.68 19.71
N GLY A 126 -7.06 -0.50 19.83
CA GLY A 126 -7.34 -1.65 18.96
C GLY A 126 -6.56 -1.66 17.65
N TRP A 127 -5.87 -0.56 17.31
CA TRP A 127 -5.02 -0.48 16.12
C TRP A 127 -3.81 -1.43 16.21
N GLY A 128 -3.29 -1.71 17.41
CA GLY A 128 -2.23 -2.70 17.59
C GLY A 128 -2.65 -4.13 17.17
N ALA A 129 -3.93 -4.48 17.34
CA ALA A 129 -4.47 -5.75 16.87
C ALA A 129 -4.53 -5.78 15.34
N ILE A 130 -4.95 -4.67 14.71
CA ILE A 130 -4.96 -4.53 13.24
C ILE A 130 -3.53 -4.60 12.69
N GLY A 131 -2.56 -3.94 13.31
CA GLY A 131 -1.15 -4.04 12.94
C GLY A 131 -0.63 -5.49 12.99
N THR A 132 -1.02 -6.24 14.02
CA THR A 132 -0.67 -7.68 14.11
C THR A 132 -1.34 -8.51 13.01
N ILE A 133 -2.61 -8.25 12.73
CA ILE A 133 -3.35 -8.87 11.62
C ILE A 133 -2.68 -8.55 10.29
N LEU A 134 -2.19 -7.32 10.09
CA LEU A 134 -1.48 -6.93 8.88
C LEU A 134 -0.14 -7.65 8.75
N VAL A 135 0.64 -7.78 9.83
CA VAL A 135 1.90 -8.56 9.77
C VAL A 135 1.62 -10.01 9.37
N VAL A 136 0.63 -10.66 9.99
CA VAL A 136 0.30 -12.07 9.70
C VAL A 136 -0.38 -12.23 8.33
N GLY A 137 -1.34 -11.36 8.03
CA GLY A 137 -2.18 -11.42 6.84
C GLY A 137 -1.50 -10.88 5.58
N HIS A 138 -0.59 -9.93 5.70
CA HIS A 138 0.07 -9.33 4.56
C HIS A 138 1.37 -10.09 4.19
N PHE A 139 2.05 -10.65 5.19
CA PHE A 139 3.29 -11.41 4.98
C PHE A 139 3.12 -12.90 5.21
N PHE A 140 2.92 -13.37 6.45
CA PHE A 140 3.05 -14.80 6.78
C PHE A 140 2.08 -15.71 6.01
N ILE A 141 0.80 -15.36 5.96
CA ILE A 141 -0.22 -16.15 5.26
C ILE A 141 0.06 -16.18 3.74
N PRO A 142 0.19 -15.04 3.04
CA PRO A 142 0.54 -15.03 1.61
C PRO A 142 1.89 -15.67 1.32
N PHE A 143 2.86 -15.53 2.22
CA PHE A 143 4.19 -16.07 2.03
C PHE A 143 4.14 -17.59 1.93
N VAL A 144 3.57 -18.26 2.94
CA VAL A 144 3.46 -19.73 2.95
C VAL A 144 2.58 -20.22 1.81
N PHE A 145 1.45 -19.55 1.55
CA PHE A 145 0.52 -19.93 0.49
C PHE A 145 1.13 -19.80 -0.90
N LEU A 146 1.69 -18.64 -1.23
CA LEU A 146 2.23 -18.35 -2.56
C LEU A 146 3.61 -18.99 -2.77
N MET A 147 4.35 -19.39 -1.74
CA MET A 147 5.66 -20.05 -1.89
C MET A 147 5.57 -21.29 -2.80
N SER A 148 4.50 -22.06 -2.69
CA SER A 148 4.32 -23.29 -3.49
C SER A 148 4.17 -23.01 -4.98
N ARG A 149 4.96 -23.73 -5.80
CA ARG A 149 4.85 -23.71 -7.27
C ARG A 149 3.45 -24.14 -7.75
N HIS A 150 2.81 -25.07 -7.05
CA HIS A 150 1.51 -25.61 -7.43
C HIS A 150 0.41 -24.54 -7.36
N VAL A 151 0.46 -23.68 -6.33
CA VAL A 151 -0.46 -22.56 -6.16
C VAL A 151 -0.31 -21.56 -7.30
N LYS A 152 0.94 -21.22 -7.67
CA LYS A 152 1.22 -20.27 -8.78
C LYS A 152 0.82 -20.79 -10.17
N ARG A 153 0.69 -22.11 -10.36
CA ARG A 153 0.25 -22.71 -11.64
C ARG A 153 -1.26 -22.98 -11.70
N ASN A 154 -1.92 -23.04 -10.54
CA ASN A 154 -3.37 -23.22 -10.47
C ASN A 154 -4.05 -21.85 -10.52
N GLY A 155 -4.69 -21.53 -11.66
CA GLY A 155 -5.33 -20.23 -11.86
C GLY A 155 -6.42 -19.89 -10.83
N ILE A 156 -7.10 -20.87 -10.23
CA ILE A 156 -8.09 -20.60 -9.18
C ILE A 156 -7.38 -20.23 -7.87
N ALA A 157 -6.39 -21.03 -7.47
CA ALA A 157 -5.64 -20.79 -6.23
C ALA A 157 -4.85 -19.48 -6.28
N LEU A 158 -4.22 -19.18 -7.43
CA LEU A 158 -3.50 -17.93 -7.64
C LEU A 158 -4.45 -16.72 -7.57
N SER A 159 -5.63 -16.78 -8.21
CA SER A 159 -6.61 -15.70 -8.12
C SER A 159 -7.17 -15.53 -6.70
N ALA A 160 -7.37 -16.61 -5.95
CA ALA A 160 -7.76 -16.51 -4.54
C ALA A 160 -6.70 -15.79 -3.70
N GLY A 161 -5.42 -16.13 -3.89
CA GLY A 161 -4.31 -15.44 -3.23
C GLY A 161 -4.19 -13.97 -3.65
N ALA A 162 -4.45 -13.66 -4.91
CA ALA A 162 -4.46 -12.28 -5.42
C ALA A 162 -5.62 -11.45 -4.82
N ILE A 163 -6.83 -12.00 -4.74
CA ILE A 163 -7.98 -11.35 -4.08
C ILE A 163 -7.67 -11.11 -2.61
N PHE A 164 -7.11 -12.12 -1.92
CA PHE A 164 -6.72 -11.99 -0.53
C PHE A 164 -5.69 -10.86 -0.32
N LEU A 165 -4.67 -10.77 -1.19
CA LEU A 165 -3.69 -9.68 -1.14
C LEU A 165 -4.30 -8.31 -1.42
N LEU A 166 -5.30 -8.21 -2.30
CA LEU A 166 -6.02 -6.94 -2.52
C LEU A 166 -6.81 -6.51 -1.30
N VAL A 167 -7.50 -7.46 -0.65
CA VAL A 167 -8.28 -7.17 0.57
C VAL A 167 -7.36 -6.75 1.71
N ILE A 168 -6.27 -7.48 1.96
CA ILE A 168 -5.34 -7.12 3.04
C ILE A 168 -4.65 -5.78 2.76
N HIS A 169 -4.32 -5.49 1.50
CA HIS A 169 -3.74 -4.20 1.13
C HIS A 169 -4.74 -3.05 1.28
N CYS A 170 -6.04 -3.30 1.10
CA CYS A 170 -7.07 -2.31 1.42
C CYS A 170 -7.10 -2.00 2.93
N ILE A 171 -6.98 -3.03 3.78
CA ILE A 171 -6.89 -2.87 5.24
C ILE A 171 -5.59 -2.12 5.61
N ASP A 172 -4.49 -2.39 4.92
CA ASP A 172 -3.22 -1.67 5.09
C ASP A 172 -3.37 -0.16 4.81
N MET A 173 -4.03 0.21 3.70
CA MET A 173 -4.33 1.62 3.41
C MET A 173 -5.22 2.26 4.49
N GLN A 174 -6.20 1.52 5.01
CA GLN A 174 -7.05 2.01 6.10
C GLN A 174 -6.24 2.23 7.39
N PHE A 175 -5.31 1.32 7.71
CA PHE A 175 -4.42 1.43 8.87
C PHE A 175 -3.48 2.63 8.78
N LEU A 176 -3.03 2.99 7.57
CA LEU A 176 -2.22 4.19 7.36
C LEU A 176 -3.04 5.48 7.55
N ILE A 177 -4.27 5.52 7.03
CA ILE A 177 -5.08 6.75 6.91
C ILE A 177 -5.93 7.04 8.16
N LEU A 178 -6.70 6.05 8.64
CA LEU A 178 -7.77 6.30 9.62
C LEU A 178 -7.29 6.83 10.98
N PRO A 179 -6.22 6.29 11.59
CA PRO A 179 -5.74 6.81 12.88
C PRO A 179 -5.30 8.28 12.82
N GLY A 180 -4.89 8.78 11.66
CA GLY A 180 -4.54 10.19 11.47
C GLY A 180 -5.75 11.09 11.23
N ALA A 181 -6.83 10.56 10.65
CA ALA A 181 -8.03 11.33 10.31
C ALA A 181 -8.88 11.68 11.55
N ASP A 182 -8.96 10.76 12.52
CA ASP A 182 -9.76 10.96 13.74
C ASP A 182 -9.21 12.12 14.59
N HIS A 183 -7.89 12.29 14.66
CA HIS A 183 -7.27 13.41 15.37
C HIS A 183 -7.42 14.76 14.65
N GLY A 184 -7.41 14.78 13.32
CA GLY A 184 -7.72 15.98 12.54
C GLY A 184 -9.14 16.50 12.83
N ALA A 185 -10.10 15.58 12.99
CA ALA A 185 -11.48 15.91 13.37
C ALA A 185 -11.58 16.40 14.83
N GLU A 186 -10.85 15.80 15.77
CA GLU A 186 -10.82 16.24 17.18
C GLU A 186 -10.18 17.63 17.34
N HIS A 187 -9.08 17.92 16.64
CA HIS A 187 -8.46 19.24 16.65
C HIS A 187 -9.34 20.31 15.99
N ALA A 188 -10.04 19.98 14.91
CA ALA A 188 -11.00 20.88 14.28
C ALA A 188 -12.19 21.18 15.21
N ALA A 189 -12.75 20.16 15.87
CA ALA A 189 -13.84 20.31 16.83
C ALA A 189 -13.42 21.09 18.09
N GLY A 190 -12.21 20.85 18.60
CA GLY A 190 -11.64 21.60 19.71
C GLY A 190 -11.35 23.07 19.37
N GLY A 191 -10.89 23.35 18.15
CA GLY A 191 -10.68 24.70 17.64
C GLY A 191 -11.98 25.50 17.50
N GLU A 192 -13.05 24.87 17.00
CA GLU A 192 -14.38 25.49 16.95
C GLU A 192 -14.94 25.77 18.35
N ALA A 193 -14.78 24.82 19.30
CA ALA A 193 -15.22 25.00 20.68
C ALA A 193 -14.48 26.17 21.38
N HIS A 194 -13.17 26.30 21.15
CA HIS A 194 -12.37 27.41 21.69
C HIS A 194 -12.74 28.77 21.05
N ALA A 195 -12.99 28.80 19.74
CA ALA A 195 -13.41 30.00 19.04
C ALA A 195 -14.79 30.49 19.52
N VAL A 196 -15.72 29.56 19.75
CA VAL A 196 -17.05 29.85 20.31
C VAL A 196 -16.95 30.34 21.75
N ALA A 197 -16.09 29.73 22.58
CA ALA A 197 -15.87 30.16 23.96
C ALA A 197 -15.32 31.61 24.03
N HIS A 198 -14.33 31.95 23.21
CA HIS A 198 -13.81 33.32 23.12
C HIS A 198 -14.86 34.32 22.61
N ALA A 199 -15.70 33.94 21.64
CA ALA A 199 -16.76 34.80 21.13
C ALA A 199 -17.82 35.12 22.20
N HIS A 200 -18.15 34.17 23.07
CA HIS A 200 -19.07 34.39 24.20
C HIS A 200 -18.47 35.28 25.30
N GLU A 201 -17.16 35.22 25.52
CA GLU A 201 -16.46 36.05 26.50
C GLU A 201 -16.42 37.53 26.08
N HIS A 202 -16.28 37.80 24.78
CA HIS A 202 -16.31 39.17 24.22
C HIS A 202 -17.73 39.76 24.05
N ALA A 203 -18.78 38.94 24.04
CA ALA A 203 -20.16 39.40 23.94
C ALA A 203 -20.78 39.82 25.29
N ASN A 204 -20.16 39.41 26.40
CA ASN A 204 -20.66 39.61 27.76
C ASN A 204 -19.83 40.61 28.60
N GLY A 205 -18.87 41.32 28.00
CA GLY A 205 -18.08 42.41 28.62
C GLY A 205 -18.38 43.75 27.98
#